data_AF-A0A352VQC9-F1
#
_entry.id   AF-A0A352VQC9-F1
#
_cell.length_a   1.000
_cell.length_b   1.000
_cell.length_c   1.000
_cell.angle_alpha   90.00
_cell.angle_beta   90.00
_cell.angle_gamma   90.00
#
_symmetry.space_group_name_H-M   'P 1'
#
loop_
_entity.id
_entity.type
_entity.pdbx_description
1 polymer ?
#
loop_
_entity_poly.entity_id
_entity_poly.type
_entity_poly.pdbx_seq_one_letter_code
_entity_poly.pdbx_strand_id
1 'polypeptide(L)' 'EPEIARIPVMVDSSDWEVIEAGLKTLQGKGVVNSISLKDGEDAFRERARTVRRYGAAAVVMAFDEEGQA' A
#
# COMPACT_ATOMS: atom_id res chain seq x y z
N GLU A 1 -8.46 -17.52 13.02
CA GLU A 1 -8.21 -18.82 12.38
C GLU A 1 -7.42 -18.61 11.09
N PRO A 2 -6.24 -19.22 10.92
CA PRO A 2 -5.42 -19.06 9.71
C PRO A 2 -6.12 -19.53 8.43
N GLU A 3 -7.21 -20.29 8.54
CA GLU A 3 -8.07 -20.75 7.45
C GLU A 3 -8.90 -19.63 6.78
N ILE A 4 -9.15 -18.51 7.46
CA ILE A 4 -10.07 -17.46 6.96
C ILE A 4 -9.41 -16.59 5.87
N ALA A 5 -8.08 -16.43 5.89
CA ALA A 5 -7.33 -15.60 4.93
C ALA A 5 -6.24 -16.40 4.21
N ARG A 6 -6.64 -17.47 3.52
CA ARG A 6 -5.72 -18.30 2.72
C ARG A 6 -5.09 -17.56 1.54
N ILE A 7 -5.74 -16.49 1.06
CA ILE A 7 -5.31 -15.69 -0.09
C ILE A 7 -5.11 -14.24 0.38
N PRO A 8 -3.97 -13.59 0.06
CA PRO A 8 -3.75 -12.18 0.36
C PRO A 8 -4.79 -11.28 -0.32
N VAL A 9 -5.17 -10.19 0.35
CA VAL A 9 -6.05 -9.15 -0.21
C VAL A 9 -5.23 -7.97 -0.70
N MET A 10 -5.49 -7.54 -1.94
CA MET A 10 -4.96 -6.29 -2.47
C MET A 10 -5.94 -5.15 -2.13
N VAL A 11 -5.44 -4.14 -1.40
CA VAL A 11 -6.17 -2.92 -1.10
C VAL A 11 -5.85 -1.91 -2.18
N ASP A 12 -6.82 -1.65 -3.05
CA ASP A 12 -6.66 -0.82 -4.25
C ASP A 12 -7.39 0.51 -4.11
N SER A 13 -6.64 1.61 -4.07
CA SER A 13 -7.19 2.97 -4.01
C SER A 13 -6.15 4.02 -4.39
N SER A 14 -6.61 5.16 -4.92
CA SER A 14 -5.79 6.38 -5.04
C SER A 14 -5.64 7.13 -3.73
N ASP A 15 -6.50 6.87 -2.76
CA ASP A 15 -6.60 7.64 -1.51
C ASP A 15 -5.86 6.89 -0.39
N TRP A 16 -4.81 7.51 0.13
CA TRP A 16 -3.95 6.87 1.14
C TRP A 16 -4.72 6.49 2.42
N GLU A 17 -5.69 7.31 2.84
CA GLU A 17 -6.52 7.03 4.01
C GLU A 17 -7.34 5.73 3.85
N VAL A 18 -7.81 5.44 2.64
CA VAL A 18 -8.53 4.20 2.31
C VAL A 18 -7.60 3.00 2.37
N ILE A 19 -6.39 3.13 1.83
CA ILE A 19 -5.35 2.09 1.93
C ILE A 19 -5.07 1.77 3.39
N GLU A 20 -4.83 2.78 4.22
CA GLU A 20 -4.47 2.57 5.62
C GLU A 20 -5.64 1.99 6.43
N ALA A 21 -6.87 2.43 6.18
CA ALA A 21 -8.07 1.85 6.77
C ALA A 21 -8.22 0.35 6.41
N GLY A 22 -7.96 -0.01 5.14
CA GLY A 22 -7.92 -1.40 4.70
C GLY A 22 -6.86 -2.21 5.45
N LEU A 23 -5.62 -1.72 5.51
CA LEU A 23 -4.53 -2.40 6.22
C LEU A 23 -4.81 -2.61 7.72
N LYS A 24 -5.48 -1.65 8.39
CA LYS A 24 -5.87 -1.77 9.81
C LYS A 24 -6.89 -2.88 10.06
N THR A 25 -7.73 -3.21 9.08
CA THR A 25 -8.84 -4.16 9.23
C THR A 25 -8.51 -5.57 8.75
N LEU A 26 -7.49 -5.72 7.91
CA LEU A 26 -7.08 -7.02 7.39
C LEU A 26 -6.46 -7.91 8.48
N GLN A 27 -6.99 -9.12 8.59
CA GLN A 27 -6.33 -10.21 9.32
C GLN A 27 -5.51 -11.04 8.33
N GLY A 28 -4.19 -10.90 8.35
CA GLY A 28 -3.27 -11.58 7.43
C GLY A 28 -2.42 -10.61 6.62
N LYS A 29 -1.77 -11.11 5.56
CA LYS A 29 -0.91 -10.29 4.71
C LYS A 29 -1.76 -9.55 3.65
N GLY A 30 -1.63 -8.22 3.61
CA GLY A 30 -2.19 -7.38 2.57
C GLY A 30 -1.17 -7.01 1.48
N VAL A 31 -1.68 -6.55 0.34
CA VAL A 31 -0.90 -5.89 -0.73
C VAL A 31 -1.48 -4.50 -0.95
N VAL A 32 -0.66 -3.46 -0.89
CA VAL A 32 -1.08 -2.10 -1.23
C VAL A 32 -1.00 -1.87 -2.73
N ASN A 33 -2.08 -1.40 -3.34
CA ASN A 33 -2.12 -0.90 -4.71
C ASN A 33 -2.64 0.55 -4.68
N SER A 34 -1.79 1.58 -4.67
CA SER A 34 -0.33 1.54 -4.83
C SER A 34 0.36 2.69 -4.09
N ILE A 35 1.69 2.71 -4.12
CA ILE A 35 2.50 3.88 -3.77
C ILE A 35 3.32 4.33 -4.99
N SER A 36 3.70 5.60 -5.03
CA SER A 36 4.52 6.16 -6.12
C SER A 36 5.27 7.41 -5.65
N LEU A 37 6.11 7.98 -6.52
CA LEU A 37 6.85 9.23 -6.27
C LEU A 37 6.05 10.48 -6.65
N LYS A 38 4.81 10.35 -7.13
CA LYS A 38 3.94 11.46 -7.58
C LYS A 38 3.86 12.63 -6.59
N ASP A 39 3.80 12.32 -5.29
CA ASP A 39 3.68 13.32 -4.21
C ASP A 39 5.04 13.63 -3.54
N GLY A 40 6.14 13.23 -4.18
CA GLY A 40 7.50 13.41 -3.68
C GLY A 40 8.07 12.24 -2.90
N GLU A 41 9.41 12.24 -2.77
CA GLU A 41 10.17 11.19 -2.08
C GLU A 41 9.80 11.04 -0.59
N ASP A 42 9.54 12.14 0.11
CA ASP A 42 9.18 12.08 1.54
C ASP A 42 7.84 11.37 1.76
N ALA A 43 6.83 11.69 0.95
CA ALA A 43 5.54 11.02 0.97
C ALA A 43 5.68 9.53 0.62
N PHE A 44 6.47 9.21 -0.40
CA PHE A 44 6.78 7.82 -0.76
C PHE A 44 7.43 7.06 0.42
N ARG A 45 8.45 7.65 1.06
CA ARG A 45 9.17 7.04 2.19
C ARG A 45 8.26 6.85 3.41
N GLU A 46 7.39 7.82 3.72
CA GLU A 46 6.41 7.70 4.79
C GLU A 46 5.45 6.53 4.52
N ARG A 47 4.84 6.50 3.33
CA ARG A 47 3.92 5.44 2.92
C ARG A 47 4.61 4.07 2.92
N ALA A 48 5.82 3.96 2.38
CA ALA A 48 6.60 2.72 2.37
C ALA A 48 6.95 2.22 3.79
N ARG A 49 7.29 3.12 4.72
CA ARG A 49 7.50 2.75 6.14
C ARG A 49 6.23 2.21 6.77
N THR A 50 5.08 2.82 6.46
CA THR A 50 3.77 2.36 6.93
C THR A 50 3.44 0.97 6.36
N VAL A 51 3.60 0.74 5.06
CA VAL A 51 3.43 -0.60 4.43
C VAL A 51 4.29 -1.64 5.15
N ARG A 52 5.57 -1.32 5.38
CA ARG A 52 6.51 -2.19 6.10
C ARG A 52 6.04 -2.47 7.53
N ARG A 53 5.51 -1.46 8.24
CA ARG A 53 5.00 -1.60 9.61
C ARG A 53 3.81 -2.55 9.70
N TYR A 54 2.92 -2.53 8.71
CA TYR A 54 1.81 -3.49 8.60
C TYR A 54 2.24 -4.87 8.07
N GLY A 55 3.49 -5.05 7.65
CA GLY A 55 3.96 -6.30 7.07
C GLY A 55 3.31 -6.63 5.73
N ALA A 56 2.82 -5.61 5.02
CA ALA A 56 2.20 -5.74 3.71
C ALA A 56 3.24 -5.68 2.58
N ALA A 57 2.88 -6.20 1.41
CA ALA A 57 3.59 -5.90 0.16
C ALA A 57 3.03 -4.62 -0.47
N ALA A 58 3.71 -4.05 -1.46
CA ALA A 58 3.22 -2.90 -2.23
C ALA A 58 3.51 -3.03 -3.73
N VAL A 59 2.55 -2.60 -4.53
CA VAL A 59 2.75 -2.19 -5.92
C VAL A 59 3.35 -0.79 -5.91
N VAL A 60 4.45 -0.62 -6.63
CA VAL A 60 5.09 0.69 -6.86
C VAL A 60 4.82 1.10 -8.29
N MET A 61 4.08 2.18 -8.48
CA MET A 61 3.80 2.69 -9.81
C MET A 61 5.03 3.44 -10.35
N ALA A 62 5.30 3.28 -11.64
CA ALA A 62 6.23 4.13 -12.38
C ALA A 62 5.57 5.50 -12.66
N PHE A 63 5.33 6.24 -11.58
CA PHE A 63 4.74 7.59 -11.60
C PHE A 63 5.51 8.43 -10.59
N ASP A 64 6.17 9.47 -11.06
CA ASP A 64 6.92 10.45 -10.26
C ASP A 64 6.35 11.87 -10.40
N GLU A 65 7.09 12.86 -9.90
CA GLU A 65 6.70 14.27 -9.93
C GLU A 65 6.56 14.85 -11.35
N GLU A 66 7.19 14.23 -12.35
CA GLU A 66 7.14 14.65 -13.76
C GLU A 66 5.97 14.00 -14.52
N GLY A 67 5.41 12.92 -14.00
CA GLY A 67 4.22 12.27 -14.54
C GLY A 67 4.34 10.75 -14.58
N GLN A 68 3.59 10.14 -15.50
CA GLN A 68 3.69 8.71 -15.77
C GLN A 68 4.79 8.46 -16.80
N ALA A 69 5.58 7.40 -16.57
CA ALA A 69 6.53 6.86 -17.53
C ALA A 69 5.84 6.18 -18.72
#